data_AF-A0A916RCK7-F1
#
_entry.id   AF-A0A916RCK7-F1
#
_cell.length_a   1.000
_cell.length_b   1.000
_cell.length_c   1.000
_cell.angle_alpha   90.00
_cell.angle_beta   90.00
_cell.angle_gamma   90.00
#
_symmetry.space_group_name_H-M   'P 1'
#
loop_
_entity.id
_entity.type
_entity.pdbx_description
1 polymer ?
#
loop_
_entity_poly.entity_id
_entity_poly.type
_entity_poly.pdbx_seq_one_letter_code
_entity_poly.pdbx_strand_id
1 'polypeptide(L)'
;MIPIEVDSGFQGIQHQYENIRIPHKKPKGGQLSEQQKSENKKLSQSRVICENAFAGVKRYGAVSQIYRNHKNDFDDKRSIPDVSLP
;
A
#
# COMPACT_ATOMS: atom_id res chain seq x y z
N MET A 1 -18.95 7.11 1.80
CA MET A 1 -18.15 5.89 1.57
C MET A 1 -16.70 6.31 1.32
N ILE A 2 -15.73 5.71 2.02
CA ILE A 2 -14.30 6.06 1.87
C ILE A 2 -13.77 5.36 0.60
N PRO A 3 -13.09 6.06 -0.33
CA PRO A 3 -12.54 5.45 -1.53
C PRO A 3 -11.35 4.54 -1.20
N ILE A 4 -11.25 3.42 -1.92
CA ILE A 4 -10.14 2.47 -1.77
C ILE A 4 -9.07 2.84 -2.80
N GLU A 5 -8.00 3.47 -2.35
CA GLU A 5 -6.87 3.85 -3.21
C GLU A 5 -5.84 2.72 -3.25
N VAL A 6 -5.45 2.30 -4.46
CA VAL A 6 -4.50 1.20 -4.64
C VAL A 6 -3.42 1.57 -5.66
N ASP A 7 -2.32 0.81 -5.65
CA ASP A 7 -1.26 0.98 -6.63
C ASP A 7 -1.62 0.43 -8.00
N SER A 8 -0.94 0.93 -9.02
CA SER A 8 -1.18 0.56 -10.41
C SER A 8 -0.93 -0.93 -10.71
N GLY A 9 -0.24 -1.65 -9.81
CA GLY A 9 -0.02 -3.09 -9.88
C GLY A 9 -1.24 -3.93 -9.50
N PHE A 10 -2.23 -3.38 -8.80
CA PHE A 10 -3.45 -4.08 -8.37
C PHE A 10 -4.55 -4.05 -9.44
N GLN A 11 -4.20 -4.12 -10.71
CA GLN A 11 -5.18 -4.21 -11.79
C GLN A 11 -6.02 -5.48 -11.61
N GLY A 12 -7.34 -5.35 -11.70
CA GLY A 12 -8.30 -6.43 -11.54
C GLY A 12 -9.10 -6.34 -10.24
N ILE A 13 -8.62 -5.61 -9.23
CA ILE A 13 -9.35 -5.43 -7.97
C ILE A 13 -10.65 -4.64 -8.15
N GLN A 14 -10.74 -3.83 -9.22
CA GLN A 14 -11.96 -3.13 -9.62
C GLN A 14 -13.14 -4.06 -9.96
N HIS A 15 -12.88 -5.35 -10.21
CA HIS A 15 -13.94 -6.34 -10.46
C HIS A 15 -14.49 -6.97 -9.17
N GLN A 16 -13.79 -6.81 -8.05
CA GLN A 16 -14.15 -7.42 -6.76
C GLN A 16 -14.75 -6.41 -5.78
N TYR A 17 -14.36 -5.15 -5.89
CA TYR A 17 -14.76 -4.08 -4.97
C TYR A 17 -15.23 -2.85 -5.72
N GLU A 18 -16.22 -2.18 -5.16
CA GLU A 18 -16.69 -0.88 -5.62
C GLU A 18 -15.84 0.25 -5.03
N ASN A 19 -15.91 1.45 -5.63
CA ASN A 19 -15.23 2.66 -5.13
C ASN A 19 -13.69 2.55 -5.09
N ILE A 20 -13.13 1.75 -5.99
CA ILE A 20 -11.68 1.58 -6.20
C ILE A 20 -11.12 2.75 -7.01
N ARG A 21 -9.99 3.30 -6.57
CA ARG A 21 -9.21 4.32 -7.30
C ARG A 21 -7.84 3.77 -7.63
N ILE A 22 -7.59 3.55 -8.93
CA ILE A 22 -6.31 3.08 -9.46
C ILE A 22 -5.72 4.18 -10.35
N PRO A 23 -4.41 4.46 -10.28
CA PRO A 23 -3.76 5.38 -11.20
C PRO A 23 -3.86 4.91 -12.66
N HIS A 24 -4.04 5.85 -13.57
CA HIS A 24 -4.02 5.60 -15.00
C HIS A 24 -2.63 5.13 -15.44
N LYS A 25 -2.57 3.94 -16.05
CA LYS A 25 -1.33 3.41 -16.61
C LYS A 25 -1.08 4.04 -17.98
N LYS A 26 0.19 4.34 -18.27
CA LYS A 26 0.60 4.82 -19.59
C LYS A 26 0.34 3.71 -20.64
N PRO A 27 -0.37 4.00 -21.73
CA PRO A 27 -0.59 3.03 -22.80
C PRO A 27 0.72 2.72 -23.55
N LYS A 28 0.83 1.52 -24.11
CA LYS A 28 2.02 1.10 -24.87
C LYS A 28 2.15 1.97 -26.13
N GLY A 29 3.26 2.69 -26.25
CA GLY A 29 3.51 3.60 -27.38
C GLY A 29 2.75 4.93 -27.35
N GLY A 30 1.98 5.22 -26.29
CA GLY A 30 1.20 6.46 -26.17
C GLY A 30 1.58 7.31 -24.96
N GLN A 31 0.88 8.42 -24.76
CA GLN A 31 1.02 9.30 -23.60
C GLN A 31 -0.27 9.35 -22.77
N LEU A 32 -0.13 9.69 -21.49
CA LEU A 32 -1.29 10.02 -20.66
C LEU A 32 -1.84 11.38 -21.10
N SER A 33 -3.17 11.50 -21.13
CA SER A 33 -3.80 12.81 -21.32
C SER A 33 -3.50 13.74 -20.13
N GLU A 34 -3.61 15.05 -20.34
CA GLU A 34 -3.41 16.03 -19.25
C GLU A 34 -4.39 15.79 -18.09
N GLN A 35 -5.61 15.37 -18.40
CA GLN A 35 -6.60 14.99 -17.39
C GLN A 35 -6.14 13.78 -16.58
N GLN A 36 -5.68 12.70 -17.23
CA GLN A 36 -5.17 11.51 -16.54
C GLN A 36 -3.94 11.83 -15.68
N LYS A 37 -3.06 12.73 -16.14
CA LYS A 37 -1.91 13.20 -15.35
C LYS A 37 -2.37 13.96 -14.10
N SER A 38 -3.36 14.84 -14.23
CA SER A 38 -3.94 15.59 -13.11
C SER A 38 -4.58 14.66 -12.07
N GLU A 39 -5.32 13.64 -12.52
CA GLU A 39 -5.91 12.62 -11.65
C GLU A 39 -4.84 11.79 -10.93
N ASN A 40 -3.82 11.33 -11.65
CA ASN A 40 -2.67 10.63 -11.06
C ASN A 40 -1.92 11.52 -10.05
N LYS A 41 -1.80 12.83 -10.31
CA LYS A 41 -1.15 13.77 -9.38
C LYS A 41 -1.91 13.87 -8.06
N LYS A 42 -3.25 13.95 -8.10
CA LYS A 42 -4.08 13.96 -6.88
C LYS A 42 -3.93 12.67 -6.08
N LEU A 43 -3.95 11.51 -6.75
CA LEU A 43 -3.74 10.20 -6.10
C LEU A 43 -2.35 10.10 -5.49
N SER A 44 -1.31 10.54 -6.21
CA SER A 44 0.05 10.54 -5.67
C SER A 44 0.20 11.47 -4.47
N GLN A 45 -0.45 12.63 -4.46
CA GLN A 45 -0.46 13.53 -3.28
C GLN A 45 -1.07 12.87 -2.05
N SER A 46 -2.20 12.17 -2.21
CA SER A 46 -2.85 11.40 -1.13
C SER A 46 -1.91 10.33 -0.55
N ARG A 47 -1.21 9.60 -1.43
CA ARG A 47 -0.31 8.50 -1.03
C ARG A 47 0.92 8.90 -0.25
N VAL A 48 1.40 10.15 -0.37
CA VAL A 48 2.60 10.62 0.34
C VAL A 48 2.52 10.34 1.86
N ILE A 49 1.33 10.49 2.45
CA ILE A 49 1.13 10.26 3.88
C ILE A 49 1.35 8.78 4.23
N CYS A 50 0.74 7.87 3.47
CA CYS A 50 0.92 6.43 3.63
C CYS A 50 2.38 6.02 3.40
N GLU A 51 3.00 6.54 2.34
CA GLU A 51 4.41 6.26 2.02
C GLU A 51 5.35 6.71 3.13
N ASN A 52 5.12 7.88 3.72
CA ASN A 52 5.90 8.37 4.87
C ASN A 52 5.73 7.46 6.10
N ALA A 53 4.51 7.01 6.39
CA ALA A 53 4.27 6.06 7.47
C ALA A 53 4.98 4.72 7.22
N PHE A 54 4.87 4.17 6.01
CA PHE A 54 5.56 2.94 5.62
C PHE A 54 7.08 3.09 5.63
N ALA A 55 7.62 4.24 5.22
CA ALA A 55 9.04 4.53 5.31
C ALA A 55 9.53 4.51 6.76
N GLY A 56 8.73 5.04 7.70
CA GLY A 56 8.99 4.92 9.13
C GLY A 56 9.04 3.46 9.58
N VAL A 57 8.00 2.67 9.28
CA VAL A 57 7.92 1.24 9.61
C VAL A 57 9.14 0.47 9.09
N LYS A 58 9.55 0.72 7.85
CA LYS A 58 10.74 0.11 7.23
C LYS A 58 12.03 0.55 7.93
N ARG A 59 12.18 1.84 8.25
CA ARG A 59 13.36 2.39 8.94
C ARG A 59 13.55 1.78 10.34
N TYR A 60 12.47 1.54 11.06
CA TYR A 60 12.51 0.85 12.36
C TYR A 60 12.80 -0.64 12.25
N GLY A 61 12.86 -1.20 11.03
CA GLY A 61 13.00 -2.64 10.83
C GLY A 61 11.81 -3.44 11.36
N ALA A 62 10.68 -2.79 11.63
CA ALA A 62 9.57 -3.38 12.38
C ALA A 62 8.88 -4.54 11.65
N VAL A 63 9.08 -4.66 10.33
CA VAL A 63 8.55 -5.74 9.48
C VAL A 63 9.62 -6.72 8.99
N SER A 64 10.90 -6.40 9.17
CA SER A 64 12.00 -7.21 8.61
C SER A 64 12.93 -7.79 9.66
N GLN A 65 13.03 -7.17 10.83
CA GLN A 65 13.88 -7.63 11.92
C GLN A 65 13.11 -8.58 12.84
N ILE A 66 13.79 -9.63 13.28
CA ILE A 66 13.28 -10.51 14.33
C ILE A 66 13.27 -9.69 15.62
N TYR A 67 12.09 -9.56 16.22
CA TYR A 67 11.96 -8.93 17.53
C TYR A 67 12.61 -9.83 18.59
N ARG A 68 13.62 -9.31 19.29
CA ARG A 68 14.36 -10.03 20.33
C ARG A 68 14.23 -9.28 21.64
N ASN A 69 13.15 -9.54 22.39
CA ASN A 69 12.97 -8.94 23.70
C ASN A 69 13.52 -9.85 24.81
N HIS A 70 14.08 -9.23 25.85
CA HIS A 70 14.54 -9.90 27.08
C HIS A 70 13.47 -9.89 28.18
N LYS A 71 12.37 -9.16 27.99
CA LYS A 71 11.21 -9.21 28.88
C LYS A 71 10.29 -10.34 28.45
N ASN A 72 10.08 -11.26 29.38
CA ASN A 72 9.07 -12.32 29.23
C ASN A 72 7.70 -11.68 28.95
N ASP A 73 6.93 -12.31 28.06
CA ASP A 73 5.52 -11.98 27.76
C ASP A 73 5.28 -10.67 26.99
N PHE A 74 6.32 -10.15 26.33
CA PHE A 74 6.21 -8.99 25.44
C PHE A 74 6.29 -9.34 23.96
N ASP A 75 6.47 -10.62 23.65
CA ASP A 75 6.45 -11.13 22.29
C ASP A 75 5.00 -11.21 21.81
N ASP A 76 4.73 -10.41 20.78
CA ASP A 76 3.63 -10.57 19.84
C ASP A 76 2.19 -10.26 20.27
N LYS A 77 1.86 -8.97 20.14
CA LYS A 77 0.59 -8.53 19.52
C LYS A 77 0.78 -7.89 18.13
N ARG A 78 1.98 -7.96 17.54
CA ARG A 78 2.30 -7.30 16.26
C ARG A 78 2.77 -8.25 15.16
N SER A 79 3.16 -9.48 15.47
CA SER A 79 3.39 -10.49 14.46
C SER A 79 2.06 -11.10 14.03
N ILE A 80 1.81 -11.10 12.73
CA ILE A 80 0.74 -11.88 12.11
C ILE A 80 0.96 -13.32 12.61
N PRO A 81 -0.02 -13.97 13.26
CA PRO A 81 0.15 -15.35 13.66
C PRO A 81 0.55 -16.13 12.42
N ASP A 82 1.67 -16.84 12.53
CA ASP A 82 2.22 -17.72 11.53
C ASP A 82 1.07 -18.40 10.77
N VAL A 83 0.82 -17.96 9.53
CA VAL A 83 -0.13 -18.60 8.64
C VAL A 83 0.52 -19.87 8.13
N SER A 84 0.63 -20.84 9.03
CA SER A 84 0.51 -22.24 8.69
C SER A 84 -0.89 -22.44 8.12
N LEU A 85 -1.02 -22.12 6.82
CA LEU A 85 -2.13 -22.56 6.01
C LEU A 85 -2.14 -24.10 6.01
N PRO A 86 -3.32 -24.74 6.14
CA PRO A 86 -3.42 -26.18 5.96
C PRO A 86 -2.97 -26.63 4.57
#